data_AF-A0A4U8T246-F1
#
_entry.id   AF-A0A4U8T246-F1
#
_cell.length_a   1.000
_cell.length_b   1.000
_cell.length_c   1.000
_cell.angle_alpha   90.00
_cell.angle_beta   90.00
_cell.angle_gamma   90.00
#
_symmetry.space_group_name_H-M   'P 1'
#
loop_
_entity.id
_entity.type
_entity.pdbx_description
1 polymer ?
#
loop_
_entity_poly.entity_id
_entity_poly.type
_entity_poly.pdbx_seq_one_letter_code
_entity_poly.pdbx_strand_id
1 'polypeptide(L)'
;MSPIYMKCSRHFWERVEQRGIDLSAVVDVAKKLNNAKIGEVIKGGNERTTIVASRDSAGHATFITAYPSRKENSPEVITESRMERKGLRIVSKTKKHLKK
;
A
#
# COMPACT_ATOMS: atom_id res chain seq x y z
N MET A 1 -27.87 -2.15 -14.89
CA MET A 1 -26.46 -1.77 -14.61
C MET A 1 -25.60 -2.35 -15.71
N SER A 2 -24.93 -1.53 -16.51
CA SER A 2 -24.03 -2.03 -17.56
C SER A 2 -22.76 -2.62 -16.92
N PRO A 3 -22.26 -3.77 -17.40
CA PRO A 3 -21.03 -4.34 -16.87
C PRO A 3 -19.85 -3.41 -17.14
N ILE A 4 -19.03 -3.16 -16.12
CA ILE A 4 -17.74 -2.49 -16.30
C ILE A 4 -16.70 -3.53 -16.66
N TYR A 5 -16.09 -3.35 -17.81
CA TYR A 5 -14.92 -4.14 -18.20
C TYR A 5 -13.70 -3.58 -17.46
N MET A 6 -13.15 -4.42 -16.59
CA MET A 6 -11.94 -4.12 -15.83
C MET A 6 -10.72 -4.65 -16.58
N LYS A 7 -9.76 -3.75 -16.85
CA LYS A 7 -8.42 -4.11 -17.30
C LYS A 7 -7.48 -4.12 -16.12
N CYS A 8 -7.02 -5.30 -15.75
CA CYS A 8 -5.97 -5.48 -14.76
C CYS A 8 -4.70 -5.94 -15.48
N SER A 9 -3.62 -5.17 -15.33
CA SER A 9 -2.32 -5.61 -15.86
C SER A 9 -1.79 -6.77 -15.03
N ARG A 10 -0.97 -7.63 -15.65
CA ARG A 10 -0.23 -8.67 -14.92
C ARG A 10 0.61 -8.07 -13.77
N HIS A 11 1.24 -6.93 -14.02
CA HIS A 11 2.04 -6.21 -13.03
C HIS A 11 1.22 -5.78 -11.80
N PHE A 12 -0.04 -5.40 -12.00
CA PHE A 12 -0.93 -5.07 -10.89
C PHE A 12 -1.17 -6.29 -9.98
N TRP A 13 -1.48 -7.45 -10.55
CA TRP A 13 -1.70 -8.67 -9.79
C TRP A 13 -0.45 -9.17 -9.07
N GLU A 14 0.72 -9.12 -9.74
CA GLU A 14 2.00 -9.43 -9.10
C GLU A 14 2.25 -8.52 -7.89
N ARG A 15 1.90 -7.22 -7.97
CA ARG A 15 1.98 -6.32 -6.81
C ARG A 15 0.97 -6.63 -5.72
N VAL A 16 -0.25 -7.03 -6.08
CA VAL A 16 -1.28 -7.41 -5.12
C VAL A 16 -0.81 -8.61 -4.31
N GLU A 17 -0.26 -9.62 -4.98
CA GLU A 17 0.26 -10.83 -4.36
C GLU A 17 1.53 -10.56 -3.53
N GLN A 18 2.56 -9.95 -4.13
CA GLN A 18 3.85 -9.70 -3.45
C GLN A 18 3.73 -8.84 -2.21
N ARG A 19 2.75 -7.92 -2.17
CA ARG A 19 2.59 -6.97 -1.07
C ARG A 19 1.46 -7.33 -0.12
N GLY A 20 0.84 -8.50 -0.27
CA GLY A 20 -0.27 -8.95 0.58
C GLY A 20 -1.44 -7.95 0.57
N ILE A 21 -1.74 -7.40 -0.60
CA ILE A 21 -2.80 -6.40 -0.75
C ILE A 21 -4.15 -7.07 -0.53
N ASP A 22 -4.96 -6.44 0.32
CA ASP A 22 -6.29 -6.93 0.63
C ASP A 22 -7.23 -6.79 -0.58
N LEU A 23 -7.81 -7.90 -1.01
CA LEU A 23 -8.76 -7.96 -2.12
C LEU A 23 -10.03 -7.12 -1.84
N SER A 24 -10.39 -6.90 -0.57
CA SER A 24 -11.51 -6.02 -0.20
C SER A 24 -11.30 -4.59 -0.72
N ALA A 25 -10.05 -4.10 -0.67
CA ALA A 25 -9.69 -2.78 -1.20
C ALA A 25 -9.88 -2.71 -2.72
N VAL A 26 -9.60 -3.80 -3.44
CA VAL A 26 -9.77 -3.89 -4.90
C VAL A 26 -11.26 -3.77 -5.26
N VAL A 27 -12.12 -4.48 -4.54
CA VAL A 27 -13.57 -4.46 -4.74
C VAL A 27 -14.15 -3.08 -4.45
N ASP A 28 -13.72 -2.42 -3.38
CA ASP A 28 -14.18 -1.08 -3.03
C ASP A 28 -13.79 -0.04 -4.07
N VAL A 29 -12.57 -0.13 -4.61
CA VAL A 29 -12.15 0.75 -5.71
C VAL A 29 -12.91 0.46 -7.00
N ALA A 30 -13.21 -0.81 -7.30
CA ALA A 30 -14.04 -1.17 -8.45
C ALA A 30 -15.45 -0.56 -8.36
N LYS A 31 -16.08 -0.57 -7.17
CA LYS A 31 -17.38 0.08 -6.93
C LYS A 31 -17.30 1.59 -7.14
N LYS A 32 -16.24 2.25 -6.66
CA LYS A 32 -16.03 3.70 -6.85
C LYS A 32 -15.82 4.07 -8.32
N LEU A 33 -15.08 3.25 -9.07
CA LEU A 33 -14.88 3.43 -10.52
C LEU A 33 -16.20 3.40 -11.31
N ASN A 34 -17.20 2.68 -10.83
CA ASN A 34 -18.50 2.62 -11.50
C ASN A 34 -19.18 3.99 -11.59
N ASN A 35 -19.01 4.81 -10.56
CA ASN A 35 -19.61 6.12 -10.44
C ASN A 35 -18.69 7.27 -10.89
N ALA A 36 -17.43 6.97 -11.23
CA ALA A 36 -16.46 7.99 -11.62
C ALA A 36 -16.56 8.39 -13.09
N LYS A 37 -16.18 9.63 -13.37
CA LYS A 37 -16.19 10.17 -14.72
C LYS A 37 -15.04 9.59 -15.55
N ILE A 38 -15.21 9.58 -16.86
CA ILE A 38 -14.16 9.22 -17.80
C ILE A 38 -12.97 10.18 -17.63
N GLY A 39 -11.75 9.64 -17.63
CA GLY A 39 -10.51 10.40 -17.39
C GLY A 39 -10.22 10.67 -15.91
N GLU A 40 -11.11 10.27 -14.99
CA GLU A 40 -10.90 10.45 -13.57
C GLU A 40 -9.96 9.36 -13.01
N VAL A 41 -8.96 9.81 -12.25
CA VAL A 41 -8.06 8.94 -11.50
C VAL A 41 -8.57 8.85 -10.06
N ILE A 42 -8.90 7.65 -9.61
CA ILE A 42 -9.34 7.38 -8.25
C ILE A 42 -8.18 6.77 -7.47
N LYS A 43 -7.93 7.34 -6.30
CA LYS A 43 -7.13 6.70 -5.26
C LYS A 43 -8.08 6.25 -4.16
N GLY A 44 -8.16 4.95 -3.94
CA GLY A 44 -9.02 4.38 -2.91
C GLY A 44 -8.41 3.11 -2.34
N GLY A 45 -9.11 2.50 -1.40
CA GLY A 45 -8.65 1.29 -0.73
C GLY A 45 -9.08 1.32 0.73
N ASN A 46 -8.39 0.57 1.56
CA ASN A 46 -8.70 0.42 2.98
C ASN A 46 -7.53 0.92 3.85
N GLU A 47 -7.62 0.69 5.16
CA GLU A 47 -6.60 1.14 6.13
C GLU A 47 -5.20 0.61 5.83
N ARG A 48 -5.12 -0.57 5.19
CA ARG A 48 -3.86 -1.29 4.91
C ARG A 48 -3.39 -1.16 3.47
N THR A 49 -4.23 -0.68 2.57
CA THR A 49 -3.97 -0.68 1.13
C THR A 49 -4.46 0.60 0.48
N THR A 50 -3.62 1.20 -0.36
CA THR A 50 -4.01 2.19 -1.37
C THR A 50 -3.88 1.59 -2.77
N ILE A 51 -4.95 1.69 -3.55
CA ILE A 51 -5.04 1.31 -4.96
C ILE A 51 -5.29 2.56 -5.79
N VAL A 52 -4.56 2.66 -6.89
CA VAL A 52 -4.75 3.70 -7.89
C VAL A 52 -5.38 3.05 -9.13
N ALA A 53 -6.50 3.60 -9.56
CA ALA A 53 -7.20 3.16 -10.75
C ALA A 53 -7.72 4.36 -11.53
N SER A 54 -8.05 4.16 -12.80
CA SER A 54 -8.59 5.20 -13.66
C SER A 54 -9.66 4.65 -14.59
N ARG A 55 -10.53 5.53 -15.08
CA ARG A 55 -11.49 5.20 -16.13
C ARG A 55 -10.98 5.73 -17.47
N ASP A 56 -10.73 4.84 -18.43
CA ASP A 56 -10.24 5.21 -19.75
C ASP A 56 -11.35 5.85 -20.61
N SER A 57 -10.98 6.41 -21.76
CA SER A 57 -11.90 7.06 -22.71
C SER A 57 -12.93 6.10 -23.31
N ALA A 58 -12.67 4.79 -23.30
CA ALA A 58 -13.60 3.75 -23.73
C ALA A 58 -14.54 3.31 -22.59
N GLY A 59 -14.43 3.92 -21.41
CA GLY A 59 -15.25 3.61 -20.25
C GLY A 59 -14.79 2.40 -19.45
N HIS A 60 -13.62 1.81 -19.77
CA HIS A 60 -13.04 0.71 -19.02
C HIS A 60 -12.38 1.19 -17.73
N ALA A 61 -12.48 0.38 -16.69
CA ALA A 61 -11.76 0.59 -15.44
C ALA A 61 -10.37 -0.05 -15.53
N THR A 62 -9.30 0.74 -15.41
CA THR A 62 -7.93 0.25 -15.42
C THR A 62 -7.29 0.39 -14.04
N PHE A 63 -6.85 -0.73 -13.47
CA PHE A 63 -6.07 -0.76 -12.23
C PHE A 63 -4.60 -0.50 -12.55
N ILE A 64 -4.06 0.61 -12.04
CA ILE A 64 -2.73 1.08 -12.37
C ILE A 64 -1.69 0.44 -11.44
N THR A 65 -1.95 0.49 -10.12
CA THR A 65 -0.99 0.03 -9.11
C THR A 65 -1.65 -0.11 -7.75
N ALA A 66 -1.10 -0.98 -6.90
CA ALA A 66 -1.44 -1.10 -5.49
C ALA A 66 -0.20 -0.86 -4.61
N TYR A 67 -0.43 -0.26 -3.45
CA TYR A 67 0.56 0.03 -2.42
C TYR A 67 -0.03 -0.33 -1.06
N PRO A 68 0.76 -0.87 -0.11
CA PRO A 68 0.35 -0.88 1.28
C PRO A 68 0.18 0.58 1.75
N SER A 69 -0.95 0.88 2.37
CA SER A 69 -1.18 2.18 3.02
C SER A 69 -0.15 2.32 4.13
N ARG A 70 0.80 3.23 3.97
CA ARG A 70 1.65 3.67 5.07
C ARG A 70 0.78 4.45 6.07
N LYS A 71 0.13 3.71 6.97
CA LYS A 71 -0.32 4.20 8.27
C LYS A 71 0.05 3.27 9.42
N GLU A 72 1.00 2.38 9.22
CA GLU A 72 1.82 1.91 10.34
C GLU A 72 3.15 2.65 10.25
N ASN A 73 3.49 3.33 11.35
CA ASN A 73 4.82 3.85 11.59
C ASN A 73 5.83 2.86 11.01
N SER A 74 6.72 3.32 10.13
CA SER A 74 8.01 2.63 9.93
C SER A 74 8.45 2.11 11.30
N PRO A 75 8.80 0.81 11.46
CA PRO A 75 9.15 0.27 12.78
C PRO A 75 10.07 1.30 13.41
N GLU A 76 9.62 1.93 14.49
CA GLU A 76 10.37 3.04 15.08
C GLU A 76 11.76 2.49 15.28
N VAL A 77 12.76 3.04 14.57
CA VAL A 77 14.11 2.51 14.64
C VAL A 77 14.46 2.51 16.11
N ILE A 78 14.63 1.31 16.68
CA ILE A 78 14.99 1.12 18.08
C ILE A 78 16.42 1.64 18.19
N THR A 79 16.54 2.90 18.56
CA THR A 79 17.80 3.57 18.83
C THR A 79 18.02 3.61 20.33
N GLU A 80 19.27 3.47 20.77
CA GLU A 80 19.63 3.51 22.20
C GLU A 80 19.09 4.76 22.88
N SER A 81 19.24 5.93 22.25
CA SER A 81 18.75 7.22 22.75
C SER A 81 17.25 7.25 23.02
N ARG A 82 16.46 6.46 22.28
CA ARG A 82 14.99 6.42 22.43
C ARG A 82 14.54 5.43 23.49
N MET A 83 15.30 4.34 23.66
CA MET A 83 15.09 3.38 24.74
C MET A 83 15.45 4.00 26.09
N GLU A 84 16.53 4.78 26.15
CA GLU A 84 16.92 5.55 27.34
C GLU A 84 15.83 6.55 27.76
N ARG A 85 15.21 7.27 26.81
CA ARG A 85 14.08 8.18 27.09
C ARG A 85 12.84 7.46 27.66
N LYS A 86 12.69 6.16 27.40
CA LYS A 86 11.61 5.33 27.95
C LYS A 86 12.02 4.63 29.26
N GLY A 87 13.19 4.95 29.83
CA GLY A 87 13.70 4.34 31.07
C GLY A 87 14.21 2.91 30.89
N LEU A 88 14.36 2.45 29.65
CA LEU A 88 14.83 1.10 29.32
C LEU A 88 16.29 1.17 28.88
N ARG A 89 17.19 0.61 29.68
CA ARG A 89 18.62 0.59 29.37
C ARG A 89 18.96 -0.63 28.51
N ILE A 90 19.46 -0.41 27.29
CA ILE A 90 19.97 -1.51 26.46
C ILE A 90 21.31 -1.97 27.05
N VAL A 91 21.34 -3.18 27.60
CA VAL A 91 22.58 -3.82 28.05
C VAL A 91 23.18 -4.54 26.83
N SER A 92 23.84 -3.79 25.95
CA SER A 92 24.55 -4.38 24.81
C SER A 92 25.71 -5.25 25.33
N LYS A 93 25.63 -6.57 25.10
CA LYS A 93 26.74 -7.52 25.37
C LYS A 93 27.71 -7.70 24.18
N THR A 94 27.60 -6.88 23.15
CA THR A 94 28.49 -6.97 21.99
C THR A 94 29.41 -5.76 21.94
N LYS A 95 30.54 -5.87 22.66
CA LYS A 95 31.76 -5.13 22.32
C LYS A 95 32.07 -5.42 20.84
N LYS A 96 31.81 -4.48 19.94
CA LYS A 96 32.48 -4.47 18.64
C LYS A 96 33.96 -4.18 18.90
N HIS A 97 34.81 -5.18 18.70
CA HIS A 97 36.22 -4.92 18.49
C HIS A 97 36.37 -4.03 17.25
N LEU A 98 36.82 -2.79 17.47
CA LEU A 98 37.45 -1.99 16.43
C LEU A 98 38.73 -2.72 16.01
N LYS A 99 38.76 -3.26 14.79
CA LYS A 99 40.03 -3.54 14.13
C LYS A 99 40.54 -2.21 13.56
N LYS A 100 41.81 -1.93 13.88
CA LYS A 100 42.64 -0.84 13.36
C LYS A 100 42.64 -0.81 11.84
#